data_AF-A0A2N9H1N7-F1
#
_entry.id   AF-A0A2N9H1N7-F1
#
_cell.length_a   1.000
_cell.length_b   1.000
_cell.length_c   1.000
_cell.angle_alpha   90.00
_cell.angle_beta   90.00
_cell.angle_gamma   90.00
#
_symmetry.space_group_name_H-M   'P 1'
#
loop_
_entity.id
_entity.type
_entity.pdbx_description
1 polymer ?
#
loop_
_entity_poly.entity_id
_entity_poly.type
_entity_poly.pdbx_seq_one_letter_code
_entity_poly.pdbx_strand_id
1 'polypeptide(L)'
;MDTYCTPSTDWPCATGKQYYGRGPIQLTHNYNYGPAGRAINSDLLNNPDLVATDPTISFKTALWFWMTPQANKPSSHDVIIGKWTPSAADTSAGRVPGYGVITNIINGGLECGIGEDSRVADRIGFYKRYCDLFGVSYGDNLDCYNQRPFA
;
A
#
# COMPACT_ATOMS: atom_id res chain seq x y z
N MET A 1 -2.03 -0.86 23.46
CA MET A 1 -1.53 -0.69 22.09
C MET A 1 -2.25 -1.68 21.21
N ASP A 2 -2.72 -1.26 20.04
CA ASP A 2 -3.33 -2.17 19.06
C ASP A 2 -2.27 -3.18 18.59
N THR A 3 -2.60 -4.47 18.61
CA THR A 3 -1.71 -5.54 18.14
C THR A 3 -1.74 -5.68 16.63
N TYR A 4 -2.67 -4.97 15.96
CA TYR A 4 -2.98 -5.11 14.54
C TYR A 4 -3.29 -6.57 14.19
N CYS A 5 -3.89 -7.28 15.14
CA CYS A 5 -4.35 -8.65 14.97
C CYS A 5 -5.85 -8.63 14.67
N THR A 6 -6.21 -8.98 13.43
CA THR A 6 -7.59 -9.20 13.04
C THR A 6 -7.87 -10.70 13.02
N PRO A 7 -8.93 -11.21 13.69
CA PRO A 7 -9.29 -12.62 13.64
C PRO A 7 -9.35 -13.14 12.22
N SER A 8 -8.61 -14.21 11.93
CA SER A 8 -8.50 -14.82 10.60
C SER A 8 -8.21 -16.30 10.75
N THR A 9 -8.92 -17.13 9.98
CA THR A 9 -8.65 -18.57 9.86
C THR A 9 -7.42 -18.84 9.02
N ASP A 10 -7.21 -18.05 7.97
CA ASP A 10 -6.13 -18.25 7.00
C ASP A 10 -4.79 -17.68 7.51
N TRP A 11 -4.87 -16.60 8.28
CA TRP A 11 -3.70 -15.87 8.80
C TRP A 11 -3.83 -15.64 10.31
N PRO A 12 -3.88 -16.70 11.13
CA PRO A 12 -4.06 -16.55 12.57
C PRO A 12 -2.89 -15.77 13.18
N CYS A 13 -3.20 -14.97 14.20
CA CYS A 13 -2.19 -14.23 14.94
C CYS A 13 -1.38 -15.17 15.81
N ALA A 14 -0.06 -15.13 15.68
CA ALA A 14 0.84 -15.90 16.54
C ALA A 14 0.86 -15.33 17.96
N THR A 15 0.85 -16.22 18.96
CA THR A 15 0.86 -15.85 20.38
C THR A 15 2.04 -14.93 20.71
N GLY A 16 1.75 -13.79 21.34
CA GLY A 16 2.76 -12.82 21.75
C GLY A 16 3.35 -11.98 20.62
N LYS A 17 2.86 -12.11 19.38
CA LYS A 17 3.32 -11.33 18.23
C LYS A 17 2.40 -10.14 17.95
N GLN A 18 2.98 -9.11 17.33
CA GLN A 18 2.30 -7.87 16.98
C GLN A 18 2.62 -7.48 15.53
N TYR A 19 1.62 -6.99 14.82
CA TYR A 19 1.66 -6.74 13.37
C TYR A 19 1.57 -5.25 13.02
N TYR A 20 2.15 -4.38 13.85
CA TYR A 20 2.27 -2.95 13.56
C TYR A 20 3.16 -2.69 12.33
N GLY A 21 3.14 -1.46 11.83
CA GLY A 21 3.88 -1.03 10.65
C GLY A 21 5.39 -1.29 10.72
N ARG A 22 5.92 -2.05 9.76
CA ARG A 22 7.37 -2.27 9.59
C ARG A 22 7.80 -2.11 8.14
N GLY A 23 9.07 -1.76 7.93
CA GLY A 23 9.67 -1.63 6.62
C GLY A 23 9.17 -0.45 5.79
N PRO A 24 9.60 -0.33 4.51
CA PRO A 24 9.37 0.85 3.68
C PRO A 24 7.90 1.16 3.40
N ILE A 25 7.05 0.13 3.32
CA ILE A 25 5.60 0.31 3.08
C ILE A 25 4.78 0.36 4.37
N GLN A 26 5.43 0.31 5.54
CA GLN A 26 4.76 0.16 6.83
C GLN A 26 3.75 -1.00 6.82
N LEU A 27 4.20 -2.20 6.43
CA LEU A 27 3.37 -3.40 6.37
C LEU A 27 2.69 -3.60 7.73
N THR A 28 1.36 -3.65 7.73
CA THR A 28 0.53 -3.65 8.95
C THR A 28 -0.56 -4.71 8.83
N HIS A 29 -0.94 -5.33 9.95
CA HIS A 29 -1.90 -6.43 10.12
C HIS A 29 -1.43 -7.84 9.71
N ASN A 30 -1.82 -8.83 10.52
CA ASN A 30 -1.56 -10.26 10.29
C ASN A 30 -1.98 -10.73 8.89
N TYR A 31 -3.12 -10.25 8.39
CA TYR A 31 -3.61 -10.60 7.06
C TYR A 31 -2.77 -10.00 5.91
N ASN A 32 -1.81 -9.12 6.19
CA ASN A 32 -0.80 -8.68 5.23
C ASN A 32 0.55 -9.39 5.45
N TYR A 33 0.97 -9.56 6.71
CA TYR A 33 2.21 -10.29 7.04
C TYR A 33 2.16 -11.75 6.54
N GLY A 34 1.02 -12.43 6.68
CA GLY A 34 0.84 -13.80 6.21
C GLY A 34 1.04 -13.99 4.71
N PRO A 35 0.23 -13.34 3.85
CA PRO A 35 0.41 -13.42 2.40
C PRO A 35 1.79 -12.95 1.93
N ALA A 36 2.31 -11.84 2.49
CA ALA A 36 3.64 -11.34 2.16
C ALA A 36 4.71 -12.38 2.45
N GLY A 37 4.68 -12.96 3.66
CA GLY A 37 5.60 -14.00 4.08
C GLY A 37 5.54 -15.23 3.17
N ARG A 38 4.33 -15.70 2.86
CA ARG A 38 4.14 -16.81 1.91
C ARG A 38 4.75 -16.50 0.54
N ALA A 39 4.51 -15.30 -0.02
CA ALA A 39 5.00 -14.93 -1.34
C ALA A 39 6.52 -14.83 -1.42
N ILE A 40 7.20 -14.45 -0.33
CA ILE A 40 8.65 -14.28 -0.30
C ILE A 40 9.38 -15.48 0.35
N ASN A 41 8.64 -16.54 0.68
CA ASN A 41 9.11 -17.73 1.38
C ASN A 41 9.78 -17.41 2.74
N SER A 42 9.11 -16.61 3.57
CA SER A 42 9.53 -16.24 4.93
C SER A 42 8.34 -16.31 5.91
N ASP A 43 8.52 -16.92 7.07
CA ASP A 43 7.45 -17.02 8.07
C ASP A 43 7.31 -15.72 8.88
N LEU A 44 6.63 -14.75 8.27
CA LEU A 44 6.38 -13.43 8.86
C LEU A 44 5.19 -13.41 9.83
N LEU A 45 4.37 -14.47 9.89
CA LEU A 45 3.32 -14.55 10.91
C LEU A 45 3.91 -14.84 12.29
N ASN A 46 4.85 -15.78 12.37
CA ASN A 46 5.53 -16.10 13.62
C ASN A 46 6.74 -15.18 13.88
N ASN A 47 7.32 -14.58 12.84
CA ASN A 47 8.51 -13.73 12.94
C ASN A 47 8.32 -12.35 12.26
N PRO A 48 7.31 -11.55 12.66
CA PRO A 48 7.03 -10.26 12.01
C PRO A 48 8.18 -9.25 12.14
N ASP A 49 9.02 -9.37 13.18
CA ASP A 49 10.17 -8.49 13.40
C ASP A 49 11.24 -8.61 12.31
N LEU A 50 11.25 -9.69 11.51
CA LEU A 50 12.14 -9.82 10.35
C LEU A 50 11.95 -8.68 9.35
N VAL A 51 10.76 -8.10 9.25
CA VAL A 51 10.50 -6.95 8.38
C VAL A 51 11.24 -5.68 8.87
N ALA A 52 11.63 -5.63 10.14
CA ALA A 52 12.40 -4.52 10.73
C ALA A 52 13.89 -4.85 10.93
N THR A 53 14.28 -6.13 10.97
CA THR A 53 15.66 -6.54 11.29
C THR A 53 16.44 -7.11 10.10
N ASP A 54 15.77 -7.61 9.07
CA ASP A 54 16.39 -8.05 7.82
C ASP A 54 16.06 -7.07 6.69
N PRO A 55 17.03 -6.31 6.17
CA PRO A 55 16.77 -5.30 5.15
C PRO A 55 16.28 -5.90 3.82
N THR A 56 16.70 -7.12 3.47
CA THR A 56 16.24 -7.78 2.25
C THR A 56 14.77 -8.17 2.38
N ILE A 57 14.38 -8.75 3.51
CA ILE A 57 12.97 -9.04 3.81
C ILE A 57 12.15 -7.76 3.85
N SER A 58 12.68 -6.70 4.47
CA SER A 58 12.04 -5.38 4.55
C SER A 58 11.69 -4.81 3.18
N PHE A 59 12.62 -4.80 2.23
CA PHE A 59 12.33 -4.36 0.86
C PHE A 59 11.45 -5.33 0.09
N LYS A 60 11.62 -6.64 0.28
CA LYS A 60 10.77 -7.65 -0.36
C LYS A 60 9.30 -7.49 0.01
N THR A 61 8.96 -7.18 1.26
CA THR A 61 7.56 -6.95 1.65
C THR A 61 6.98 -5.67 1.04
N ALA A 62 7.78 -4.61 0.93
CA ALA A 62 7.36 -3.38 0.26
C ALA A 62 7.09 -3.62 -1.24
N LEU A 63 7.99 -4.34 -1.93
CA LEU A 63 7.79 -4.72 -3.32
C LEU A 63 6.61 -5.68 -3.48
N TRP A 64 6.46 -6.66 -2.59
CA TRP A 64 5.29 -7.55 -2.60
C TRP A 64 3.99 -6.74 -2.55
N PHE A 65 3.87 -5.78 -1.63
CA PHE A 65 2.67 -4.95 -1.54
C PHE A 65 2.44 -4.16 -2.84
N TRP A 66 3.51 -3.54 -3.37
CA TRP A 66 3.45 -2.74 -4.59
C TRP A 66 3.02 -3.53 -5.83
N MET A 67 3.43 -4.80 -5.92
CA MET A 67 3.22 -5.67 -7.07
C MET A 67 1.95 -6.52 -6.99
N THR A 68 1.32 -6.63 -5.81
CA THR A 68 0.23 -7.59 -5.58
C THR A 68 -1.13 -6.87 -5.54
N PRO A 69 -2.05 -7.16 -6.48
CA PRO A 69 -3.44 -6.72 -6.36
C PRO A 69 -4.10 -7.29 -5.11
N GLN A 70 -4.94 -6.51 -4.44
CA GLN A 70 -5.61 -6.91 -3.19
C GLN A 70 -7.11 -6.67 -3.30
N ALA A 71 -7.89 -7.75 -3.36
CA ALA A 71 -9.35 -7.69 -3.55
C ALA A 71 -9.75 -6.83 -4.77
N ASN A 72 -10.45 -5.71 -4.53
CA ASN A 72 -10.87 -4.76 -5.57
C ASN A 72 -9.78 -3.72 -5.94
N LYS A 73 -8.63 -3.73 -5.26
CA LYS A 73 -7.52 -2.82 -5.53
C LYS A 73 -6.61 -3.43 -6.61
N PRO A 74 -6.32 -2.71 -7.70
CA PRO A 74 -5.24 -3.13 -8.60
C PRO A 74 -3.89 -3.07 -7.88
N SER A 75 -2.86 -3.65 -8.48
CA SER A 75 -1.50 -3.42 -7.98
C SER A 75 -1.09 -1.96 -8.22
N SER A 76 -0.34 -1.36 -7.30
CA SER A 76 0.26 -0.03 -7.52
C SER A 76 1.16 -0.03 -8.77
N HIS A 77 1.81 -1.17 -9.03
CA HIS A 77 2.57 -1.41 -10.25
C HIS A 77 1.74 -1.21 -11.52
N ASP A 78 0.64 -1.95 -11.68
CA ASP A 78 -0.18 -1.88 -12.90
C ASP A 78 -0.77 -0.48 -13.12
N VAL A 79 -1.05 0.25 -12.05
CA VAL A 79 -1.45 1.67 -12.13
C VAL A 79 -0.32 2.51 -12.75
N ILE A 80 0.87 2.49 -12.16
CA ILE A 80 1.93 3.44 -12.54
C ILE A 80 2.53 3.15 -13.93
N ILE A 81 2.45 1.90 -14.40
CA ILE A 81 2.90 1.52 -15.75
C ILE A 81 1.79 1.55 -16.81
N GLY A 82 0.59 2.04 -16.46
CA GLY A 82 -0.53 2.21 -17.40
C GLY A 82 -1.19 0.90 -17.85
N LYS A 83 -1.08 -0.19 -17.08
CA LYS A 83 -1.75 -1.46 -17.36
C LYS A 83 -3.14 -1.58 -16.74
N TRP A 84 -3.40 -0.84 -15.67
CA TRP A 84 -4.73 -0.81 -15.06
C TRP A 84 -5.67 0.11 -15.84
N THR A 85 -6.81 -0.44 -16.26
CA THR A 85 -7.93 0.32 -16.83
C THR A 85 -9.03 0.45 -15.77
N PRO A 86 -9.42 1.67 -15.37
CA PRO A 86 -10.49 1.85 -14.38
C PRO A 86 -11.80 1.22 -14.85
N SER A 87 -12.50 0.54 -13.92
CA SER A 87 -13.87 0.12 -14.17
C SER A 87 -14.83 1.31 -14.16
N ALA A 88 -16.07 1.12 -14.61
CA ALA A 88 -17.11 2.14 -14.45
C ALA A 88 -17.33 2.54 -12.97
N ALA A 89 -17.14 1.61 -12.03
CA ALA A 89 -17.23 1.89 -10.60
C ALA A 89 -16.03 2.71 -10.08
N ASP A 90 -14.86 2.59 -10.72
CA ASP A 90 -13.68 3.39 -10.40
C ASP A 90 -13.82 4.81 -10.94
N THR A 91 -14.21 4.95 -12.21
CA THR A 91 -14.44 6.25 -12.84
C THR A 91 -15.51 7.05 -12.10
N SER A 92 -16.63 6.42 -11.73
CA SER A 92 -17.69 7.10 -10.95
C SER A 92 -17.28 7.46 -9.52
N ALA A 93 -16.26 6.79 -8.98
CA ALA A 93 -15.64 7.09 -7.70
C ALA A 93 -14.48 8.10 -7.80
N GLY A 94 -14.20 8.63 -8.99
CA GLY A 94 -13.06 9.54 -9.23
C GLY A 94 -11.70 8.83 -9.25
N ARG A 95 -11.65 7.49 -9.18
CA ARG A 95 -10.41 6.73 -9.21
C ARG A 95 -9.94 6.56 -10.66
N VAL A 96 -8.95 7.34 -11.04
CA VAL A 96 -8.34 7.37 -12.38
C VAL A 96 -6.83 7.10 -12.30
N PRO A 97 -6.17 6.69 -13.40
CA PRO A 97 -4.74 6.37 -13.37
C PRO A 97 -3.89 7.58 -12.96
N GLY A 98 -2.97 7.37 -12.02
CA GLY A 98 -2.09 8.41 -11.49
C GLY A 98 -1.59 8.08 -10.08
N TYR A 99 -0.72 8.92 -9.55
CA TYR A 99 -0.13 8.70 -8.22
C TYR A 99 -1.18 8.78 -7.08
N GLY A 100 -2.26 9.53 -7.29
CA GLY A 100 -3.36 9.65 -6.33
C GLY A 100 -4.05 8.32 -6.05
N VAL A 101 -4.38 7.55 -7.09
CA VAL A 101 -5.03 6.24 -6.86
C VAL A 101 -4.08 5.23 -6.20
N ILE A 102 -2.76 5.38 -6.38
CA ILE A 102 -1.76 4.62 -5.62
C ILE A 102 -1.82 4.95 -4.13
N THR A 103 -1.95 6.23 -3.78
CA THR A 103 -2.18 6.65 -2.38
C THR A 103 -3.48 6.04 -1.84
N ASN A 104 -4.54 5.99 -2.66
CA ASN A 104 -5.80 5.35 -2.31
C ASN A 104 -5.65 3.84 -2.05
N ILE A 105 -4.86 3.14 -2.85
CA ILE A 105 -4.53 1.71 -2.64
C ILE A 105 -3.84 1.51 -1.29
N ILE A 106 -2.84 2.35 -0.99
CA ILE A 106 -1.98 2.25 0.20
C ILE A 106 -2.78 2.55 1.48
N ASN A 107 -3.48 3.68 1.55
CA ASN A 107 -4.15 4.11 2.79
C ASN A 107 -5.40 4.97 2.56
N GLY A 108 -6.13 4.72 1.47
CA GLY A 108 -7.25 5.57 1.06
C GLY A 108 -8.37 5.70 2.08
N GLY A 109 -8.62 4.66 2.90
CA GLY A 109 -9.64 4.71 3.95
C GLY A 109 -9.40 5.79 5.01
N LEU A 110 -8.17 6.30 5.14
CA LEU A 110 -7.80 7.36 6.08
C LEU A 110 -7.40 8.67 5.40
N GLU A 111 -6.96 8.62 4.13
CA GLU A 111 -6.29 9.75 3.46
C GLU A 111 -7.06 10.30 2.25
N CYS A 112 -8.00 9.54 1.67
CA CYS A 112 -8.64 9.91 0.40
C CYS A 112 -10.13 10.24 0.56
N GLY A 113 -10.65 11.08 -0.32
CA GLY A 113 -12.08 11.45 -0.35
C GLY A 113 -12.52 12.40 0.77
N ILE A 114 -11.56 13.03 1.45
CA ILE A 114 -11.78 13.92 2.60
C ILE A 114 -11.33 15.37 2.33
N GLY A 115 -11.05 15.72 1.07
CA GLY A 115 -10.44 16.99 0.71
C GLY A 115 -8.92 16.96 0.87
N GLU A 116 -8.30 18.14 0.97
CA GLU A 116 -6.85 18.27 1.14
C GLU A 116 -6.38 17.62 2.43
N ASP A 117 -5.30 16.85 2.33
CA ASP A 117 -4.71 16.12 3.45
C ASP A 117 -3.17 16.23 3.40
N SER A 118 -2.57 16.57 4.54
CA SER A 118 -1.12 16.79 4.62
C SER A 118 -0.30 15.52 4.38
N ARG A 119 -0.85 14.33 4.67
CA ARG A 119 -0.17 13.05 4.43
C ARG A 119 -0.12 12.74 2.94
N VAL A 120 -1.21 13.00 2.23
CA VAL A 120 -1.25 12.88 0.76
C VAL A 120 -0.31 13.91 0.12
N ALA A 121 -0.30 15.16 0.61
CA ALA A 121 0.61 16.19 0.13
C ALA A 121 2.10 15.81 0.33
N ASP A 122 2.44 15.19 1.47
CA ASP A 122 3.80 14.70 1.74
C ASP A 122 4.22 13.58 0.76
N ARG A 123 3.31 12.62 0.50
CA ARG A 123 3.54 11.57 -0.53
C ARG A 123 3.82 12.19 -1.89
N ILE A 124 3.02 13.17 -2.31
CA ILE A 124 3.21 13.89 -3.57
C ILE A 124 4.56 14.64 -3.57
N GLY A 125 4.95 15.24 -2.44
CA GLY A 125 6.23 15.93 -2.29
C GLY A 125 7.43 15.03 -2.57
N PHE A 126 7.48 13.84 -1.95
CA PHE A 126 8.52 12.85 -2.23
C PHE A 126 8.50 12.37 -3.69
N TYR A 127 7.31 12.09 -4.22
CA TYR A 127 7.17 11.66 -5.61
C TYR A 127 7.72 12.70 -6.60
N LYS A 128 7.31 13.97 -6.47
CA LYS A 128 7.82 15.07 -7.30
C LYS A 128 9.33 15.20 -7.21
N ARG A 129 9.89 15.23 -5.99
CA ARG A 129 11.33 15.30 -5.77
C ARG A 129 12.09 14.19 -6.50
N TYR A 130 11.61 12.95 -6.46
CA TYR A 130 12.27 11.84 -7.14
C TYR A 130 12.09 11.89 -8.66
N CYS A 131 10.92 12.28 -9.16
CA CYS A 131 10.71 12.50 -10.59
C CYS A 131 11.64 13.59 -11.14
N ASP A 132 11.84 14.70 -10.41
CA ASP A 132 12.77 15.77 -10.76
C ASP A 132 14.21 15.25 -10.86
N LEU A 133 14.65 14.46 -9.89
CA LEU A 133 15.98 13.86 -9.89
C LEU A 133 16.18 12.90 -11.07
N PHE A 134 15.13 12.19 -11.50
CA PHE A 134 15.17 11.30 -12.66
C PHE A 134 14.91 12.00 -14.00
N GLY A 135 14.52 13.28 -14.01
CA GLY A 135 14.20 14.03 -15.22
C GLY A 135 12.95 13.52 -15.95
N VAL A 136 11.95 13.03 -15.20
CA VAL A 136 10.69 12.49 -15.75
C VAL A 136 9.48 13.32 -15.32
N SER A 137 8.43 13.32 -16.15
CA SER A 137 7.15 13.96 -15.79
C SER A 137 6.50 13.24 -14.60
N TYR A 138 5.76 14.00 -13.78
CA TYR A 138 4.95 13.46 -12.68
C TYR A 138 3.73 12.68 -13.17
N GLY A 139 3.25 12.98 -14.38
CA GLY A 139 1.91 12.63 -14.83
C GLY A 139 0.81 13.46 -14.15
N ASP A 140 -0.43 13.10 -14.45
CA ASP A 140 -1.63 13.75 -13.90
C ASP A 140 -2.19 12.97 -12.69
N ASN A 141 -3.27 13.48 -12.08
CA ASN A 141 -4.03 12.81 -11.01
C ASN A 141 -3.14 12.43 -9.81
N LEU A 142 -2.38 13.38 -9.30
CA LEU A 142 -1.39 13.16 -8.25
C LEU A 142 -2.01 12.97 -6.85
N ASP A 143 -3.19 13.54 -6.62
CA ASP A 143 -3.90 13.46 -5.34
C ASP A 143 -5.10 12.50 -5.39
N CYS A 144 -5.59 12.15 -4.20
CA CYS A 144 -6.82 11.40 -4.02
C CYS A 144 -7.87 12.16 -3.19
N TYR A 145 -7.79 13.49 -3.14
CA TYR A 145 -8.60 14.31 -2.24
C TYR A 145 -10.10 14.12 -2.45
N ASN A 146 -10.50 13.93 -3.71
CA ASN A 146 -11.89 13.73 -4.13
C ASN A 146 -12.19 12.28 -4.58
N GLN A 147 -11.24 11.36 -4.42
CA GLN A 147 -11.45 9.96 -4.79
C GLN A 147 -12.13 9.21 -3.66
N ARG A 148 -13.20 8.47 -3.95
CA ARG A 148 -13.78 7.58 -2.95
C ARG A 148 -12.77 6.46 -2.62
N PRO A 149 -12.51 6.17 -1.33
CA PRO A 149 -11.61 5.10 -0.94
C PRO A 149 -12.00 3.75 -1.55
N PHE A 150 -11.01 2.92 -1.87
CA PHE A 150 -11.26 1.48 -2.07
C PHE A 150 -11.77 0.88 -0.75
N ALA A 151 -12.91 0.18 -0.82
CA ALA A 151 -13.56 -0.50 0.31
C ALA A 151 -13.10 -1.96 0.41
#